data_AF-A0A7K6LFZ5-F1
#
_entry.id   AF-A0A7K6LFZ5-F1
#
_cell.length_a   1.000
_cell.length_b   1.000
_cell.length_c   1.000
_cell.angle_alpha   90.00
_cell.angle_beta   90.00
_cell.angle_gamma   90.00
#
_symmetry.space_group_name_H-M   'P 1'
#
loop_
_entity.id
_entity.type
_entity.pdbx_description
1 polymer ?
#
loop_
_entity_poly.entity_id
_entity_poly.type
_entity_poly.pdbx_seq_one_letter_code
_entity_poly.pdbx_strand_id
1 'polypeptide(L)'
;LIFYLFFFSAPASSFIYIGGSVEIPNLTYINDLNDPTSQKFVLQAKAIQNYLAEIYESSFLGKYYLKSVVAAFSEGQSGLRAYFWNTFWVP
;
A
#
# COMPACT_ATOMS: atom_id res chain seq x y z
N LEU A 1 -53.09 -1.46 -8.79
CA LEU A 1 -51.91 -1.41 -7.91
C LEU A 1 -50.70 -1.81 -8.74
N ILE A 2 -49.79 -0.89 -9.06
CA ILE A 2 -48.59 -1.18 -9.87
C ILE A 2 -47.41 -1.25 -8.89
N PHE A 3 -46.76 -2.41 -8.80
CA PHE A 3 -45.52 -2.57 -8.04
C PHE A 3 -44.34 -2.15 -8.92
N TYR A 4 -43.68 -1.05 -8.56
CA TYR A 4 -42.36 -0.71 -9.10
C TYR A 4 -41.32 -1.52 -8.34
N LEU A 5 -40.69 -2.48 -9.01
CA LEU A 5 -39.52 -3.17 -8.50
C LEU A 5 -38.30 -2.28 -8.80
N PHE A 6 -37.87 -1.47 -7.83
CA PHE A 6 -36.62 -0.72 -7.93
C PHE A 6 -35.45 -1.70 -7.71
N PHE A 7 -34.85 -2.19 -8.79
CA PHE A 7 -33.51 -2.75 -8.73
C PHE A 7 -32.54 -1.59 -8.46
N PHE A 8 -32.15 -1.39 -7.20
CA PHE A 8 -30.89 -0.74 -6.91
C PHE A 8 -29.79 -1.70 -7.37
N SER A 9 -29.27 -1.52 -8.59
CA SER A 9 -27.94 -2.08 -8.88
C SER A 9 -26.98 -1.35 -7.92
N ALA A 10 -26.49 -2.06 -6.91
CA ALA A 10 -25.37 -1.54 -6.13
C ALA A 10 -24.27 -1.10 -7.12
N PRO A 11 -23.62 0.06 -6.90
CA PRO A 11 -22.49 0.44 -7.74
C PRO A 11 -21.49 -0.71 -7.81
N ALA A 12 -20.87 -0.89 -8.97
CA ALA A 12 -19.85 -1.92 -9.12
C ALA A 12 -18.71 -1.58 -8.16
N SER A 13 -18.48 -2.44 -7.17
CA SER A 13 -17.37 -2.29 -6.24
C SER A 13 -16.07 -2.13 -7.03
N SER A 14 -15.27 -1.13 -6.69
CA SER A 14 -14.07 -0.75 -7.43
C SER A 14 -12.82 -0.88 -6.56
N PHE A 15 -11.67 -1.09 -7.19
CA PHE A 15 -10.37 -1.05 -6.51
C PHE A 15 -9.67 0.28 -6.82
N ILE A 16 -9.18 0.95 -5.77
CA ILE A 16 -8.34 2.14 -5.89
C ILE A 16 -6.90 1.76 -5.56
N TYR A 17 -5.98 2.17 -6.43
CA TYR A 17 -4.54 2.00 -6.23
C TYR A 17 -3.91 3.39 -6.01
N ILE A 18 -3.30 3.59 -4.86
CA ILE A 18 -2.60 4.84 -4.53
C ILE A 18 -1.12 4.55 -4.44
N GLY A 19 -0.34 5.14 -5.35
CA GLY A 19 1.12 5.06 -5.33
C GLY A 19 1.73 6.21 -4.54
N GLY A 20 2.87 5.95 -3.92
CA GLY A 20 3.63 6.97 -3.20
C GLY A 20 5.05 6.55 -2.87
N SER A 21 5.78 7.45 -2.24
CA SER A 21 7.10 7.16 -1.69
C SER A 21 7.24 7.77 -0.30
N VAL A 22 7.95 7.08 0.58
CA VAL A 22 8.33 7.57 1.90
C VAL A 22 9.84 7.47 2.05
N GLU A 23 10.42 8.44 2.74
CA GLU A 23 11.83 8.42 3.09
C GLU A 23 11.99 8.05 4.56
N ILE A 24 12.83 7.04 4.81
CA ILE A 24 13.07 6.49 6.14
C ILE A 24 14.46 6.97 6.56
N PRO A 25 14.55 7.94 7.49
CA PRO A 25 15.82 8.48 7.93
C PRO A 25 16.63 7.41 8.66
N ASN A 26 17.95 7.58 8.70
CA ASN A 26 18.89 6.67 9.38
C ASN A 26 18.95 5.24 8.82
N LEU A 27 18.31 4.95 7.69
CA LEU A 27 18.54 3.75 6.90
C LEU A 27 19.34 4.11 5.65
N THR A 28 20.41 3.39 5.39
CA THR A 28 21.24 3.61 4.19
C THR A 28 20.81 2.66 3.09
N TYR A 29 20.73 3.18 1.87
CA TYR A 29 20.49 2.35 0.69
C TYR A 29 21.71 1.45 0.40
N ILE A 30 21.45 0.20 0.05
CA ILE A 30 22.47 -0.80 -0.28
C ILE A 30 22.08 -1.55 -1.55
N ASN A 31 23.07 -2.04 -2.30
CA ASN A 31 22.86 -2.69 -3.59
C ASN A 31 21.92 -3.90 -3.55
N ASP A 32 21.88 -4.64 -2.44
CA ASP A 32 20.96 -5.78 -2.27
C ASP A 32 19.48 -5.38 -2.36
N LEU A 33 19.14 -4.10 -2.13
CA LEU A 33 17.78 -3.58 -2.26
C LEU A 33 17.37 -3.32 -3.72
N ASN A 34 18.25 -3.54 -4.71
CA ASN A 34 17.89 -3.54 -6.13
C ASN A 34 17.25 -4.84 -6.59
N ASP A 35 17.53 -5.95 -5.91
CA ASP A 35 16.97 -7.25 -6.25
C ASP A 35 15.73 -7.51 -5.39
N PRO A 36 14.51 -7.47 -5.97
CA PRO A 36 13.27 -7.70 -5.22
C PRO A 36 13.17 -9.12 -4.64
N THR A 37 14.02 -10.05 -5.08
CA THR A 37 14.10 -11.42 -4.57
C THR A 37 15.14 -11.59 -3.47
N SER A 38 15.98 -10.56 -3.21
CA SER A 38 16.99 -10.64 -2.16
C SER A 38 16.32 -10.69 -0.78
N GLN A 39 16.94 -11.43 0.14
CA GLN A 39 16.45 -11.51 1.52
C GLN A 39 16.36 -10.12 2.17
N LYS A 40 17.29 -9.21 1.85
CA LYS A 40 17.28 -7.85 2.41
C LYS A 40 16.12 -7.03 1.88
N PHE A 41 15.81 -7.10 0.59
CA PHE A 41 14.63 -6.46 0.03
C PHE A 41 13.36 -6.98 0.70
N VAL A 42 13.19 -8.30 0.75
CA VAL A 42 11.97 -8.94 1.28
C VAL A 42 11.74 -8.56 2.75
N LEU A 43 12.78 -8.59 3.58
CA LEU A 43 12.67 -8.21 4.99
C LEU A 43 12.34 -6.73 5.16
N GLN A 44 13.01 -5.84 4.41
CA GLN A 44 12.77 -4.40 4.50
C GLN A 44 11.38 -4.01 3.99
N ALA A 45 10.96 -4.59 2.86
CA ALA A 45 9.62 -4.41 2.29
C ALA A 45 8.55 -4.86 3.29
N LYS A 46 8.73 -6.04 3.90
CA LYS A 46 7.79 -6.56 4.91
C LYS A 46 7.67 -5.64 6.12
N ALA A 47 8.77 -5.10 6.63
CA ALA A 47 8.73 -4.17 7.76
C ALA A 47 7.90 -2.92 7.45
N ILE A 48 8.11 -2.31 6.27
CA ILE A 48 7.36 -1.12 5.85
C ILE A 48 5.90 -1.43 5.57
N GLN A 49 5.62 -2.56 4.92
CA GLN A 49 4.24 -2.99 4.65
C GLN A 49 3.46 -3.26 5.93
N ASN A 50 4.09 -3.86 6.94
CA ASN A 50 3.47 -4.07 8.26
C ASN A 50 3.16 -2.73 8.94
N TYR A 51 4.09 -1.77 8.88
CA TYR A 51 3.87 -0.43 9.42
C TYR A 51 2.72 0.31 8.72
N LEU A 52 2.65 0.25 7.39
CA LEU A 52 1.54 0.83 6.63
C LEU A 52 0.21 0.15 6.93
N ALA A 53 0.20 -1.18 7.11
CA ALA A 53 -1.00 -1.92 7.50
C ALA A 53 -1.52 -1.44 8.85
N GLU A 54 -0.66 -1.34 9.87
CA GLU A 54 -1.06 -0.84 11.20
C GLU A 54 -1.66 0.57 11.12
N ILE A 55 -1.07 1.47 10.33
CA ILE A 55 -1.60 2.82 10.12
C ILE A 55 -2.97 2.79 9.45
N TYR A 56 -3.12 2.07 8.34
CA TYR A 56 -4.37 2.10 7.59
C TYR A 56 -5.50 1.39 8.32
N GLU A 57 -5.23 0.22 8.92
CA GLU A 57 -6.20 -0.56 9.68
C GLU A 57 -6.74 0.20 10.90
N SER A 58 -5.89 1.01 11.55
CA SER A 58 -6.30 1.85 12.69
C SER A 58 -6.96 3.18 12.27
N SER A 59 -6.97 3.52 10.98
CA SER A 59 -7.51 4.78 10.46
C SER A 59 -8.98 4.66 10.01
N PHE A 60 -9.58 5.79 9.64
CA PHE A 60 -10.91 5.81 9.01
C PHE A 60 -10.97 5.05 7.66
N LEU A 61 -9.81 4.80 7.04
CA LEU A 61 -9.68 4.03 5.80
C LEU A 61 -9.61 2.52 6.04
N GLY A 62 -9.53 2.04 7.29
CA GLY A 62 -9.27 0.64 7.60
C GLY A 62 -10.27 -0.34 6.98
N LYS A 63 -11.56 0.03 6.95
CA LYS A 63 -12.61 -0.77 6.29
C LYS A 63 -12.48 -0.89 4.77
N TYR A 64 -11.66 -0.05 4.15
CA TYR A 64 -11.40 -0.04 2.72
C TYR A 64 -10.01 -0.60 2.39
N TYR A 65 -9.08 -0.60 3.34
CA TYR A 65 -7.71 -1.04 3.11
C TYR A 65 -7.64 -2.55 2.82
N LEU A 66 -6.87 -2.92 1.80
CA LEU A 66 -6.62 -4.32 1.46
C LEU A 66 -5.17 -4.71 1.69
N LYS A 67 -4.23 -3.92 1.15
CA LYS A 67 -2.79 -4.19 1.27
C LYS A 67 -1.95 -3.01 0.85
N SER A 68 -0.72 -3.01 1.35
CA SER A 68 0.40 -2.18 0.90
C SER A 68 1.45 -3.10 0.29
N VAL A 69 2.06 -2.68 -0.81
CA VAL A 69 3.15 -3.40 -1.47
C VAL A 69 4.29 -2.44 -1.74
N VAL A 70 5.49 -2.73 -1.23
CA VAL A 70 6.71 -2.00 -1.59
C VAL A 70 7.19 -2.53 -2.94
N ALA A 71 7.30 -1.62 -3.91
CA ALA A 71 7.71 -1.92 -5.27
C ALA A 71 9.21 -1.77 -5.50
N ALA A 72 9.85 -0.82 -4.82
CA ALA A 72 11.27 -0.52 -5.01
C ALA A 72 11.86 0.26 -3.84
N PHE A 73 13.18 0.29 -3.80
CA PHE A 73 13.97 1.17 -2.93
C PHE A 73 14.94 2.02 -3.76
N SER A 74 15.25 3.21 -3.28
CA SER A 74 16.35 4.03 -3.80
C SER A 74 17.07 4.76 -2.67
N GLU A 75 18.21 5.34 -3.00
CA GLU A 75 18.81 6.38 -2.17
C GLU A 75 17.85 7.59 -2.09
N GLY A 76 17.67 8.11 -0.89
CA GLY A 76 16.92 9.33 -0.58
C GLY A 76 17.86 10.48 -0.20
N GLN A 77 17.30 11.63 0.18
CA GLN A 77 18.11 12.80 0.57
C GLN A 77 18.81 12.62 1.93
N SER A 78 18.17 11.90 2.84
CA SER A 78 18.51 11.72 4.26
C SER A 78 18.37 10.28 4.74
N GLY A 79 18.09 9.34 3.83
CA GLY A 79 17.94 7.93 4.17
C GLY A 79 17.44 7.08 3.02
N LEU A 80 16.79 5.97 3.37
CA LEU A 80 16.28 5.00 2.41
C LEU A 80 14.92 5.45 1.90
N ARG A 81 14.76 5.62 0.59
CA ARG A 81 13.46 5.88 -0.01
C ARG A 81 12.80 4.58 -0.42
N ALA A 82 11.55 4.38 0.00
CA ALA A 82 10.72 3.24 -0.38
C ALA A 82 9.55 3.72 -1.24
N TYR A 83 9.30 3.04 -2.36
CA TYR A 83 8.18 3.30 -3.25
C TYR A 83 7.14 2.20 -3.04
N PHE A 84 5.88 2.56 -2.88
CA PHE A 84 4.83 1.61 -2.54
C PHE A 84 3.51 1.90 -3.25
N TRP A 85 2.66 0.88 -3.28
CA TRP A 85 1.27 0.95 -3.73
C TRP A 85 0.36 0.47 -2.60
N ASN A 86 -0.68 1.23 -2.33
CA ASN A 86 -1.76 0.84 -1.45
C ASN A 86 -2.98 0.47 -2.29
N THR A 87 -3.62 -0.64 -1.96
CA THR A 87 -4.88 -1.07 -2.59
C THR A 87 -6.02 -0.87 -1.60
N PHE A 88 -7.06 -0.20 -2.05
CA PHE A 88 -8.31 -0.03 -1.30
C PHE A 88 -9.48 -0.59 -2.10
N TRP A 89 -10.41 -1.23 -1.41
CA TRP A 89 -11.73 -1.58 -1.92
C TRP A 89 -12.71 -0.46 -1.63
N VAL A 90 -13.51 -0.07 -2.63
CA VAL A 90 -14.55 0.95 -2.49
C VAL A 90 -15.89 0.37 -2.95
N PRO A 91 -16.90 0.29 -2.08
CA PRO A 91 -18.24 -0.18 -2.41
C PRO A 91 -19.00 0.76 -3.33
#